data_AF-A0A4R4JGR8-F1
#
_entry.id   AF-A0A4R4JGR8-F1
#
_cell.length_a   1.000
_cell.length_b   1.000
_cell.length_c   1.000
_cell.angle_alpha   90.00
_cell.angle_beta   90.00
_cell.angle_gamma   90.00
#
_symmetry.space_group_name_H-M   'P 1'
#
loop_
_entity.id
_entity.type
_entity.pdbx_description
1 polymer ?
#
loop_
_entity_poly.entity_id
_entity_poly.type
_entity_poly.pdbx_seq_one_letter_code
_entity_poly.pdbx_strand_id
1 'polypeptide(L)'
;MMTDKEINTVDSLKASFKSGVRLMPEAFSHLIDEAYKAYEIIDGAQGDGPTAGLKRDGKGKLALNIRHSGGLNPNQGVLALSLKPEGGLFFDGGGYLKLDAARQVQFADFFSLSRRERMEITRVLGLKRTMMTRIVSPTLSPEARESFGYSVSLNAVGDRLAVGMNTKICIYTRRKSGEWNTSTPIVLESYQSDSSWDVSLNAAGDCLALANRFRQRVGVHMRANGVWNVRKPVWFPAPSRIEFFGLGVSLSAAGDCLVTGCEFKPALDSTFHMFTRTNGIWDSENPIKFPVPSSSYEFGKAVRLSAAGNCLAVHGYDDFTISTIYVYTRTNGIWDSENPIKLKLPEGSSSLFGKIFSLNAEGDRLAVGEVRDYFPIINGKVYLYTRTNGIWDSENPIKFSVPASDVIDFGRSLELNAAGDRLAVGAASRVYVYTCLNGKWNMETPMEILNPSGNSDNLNGFGGPIGLNKAGTSLVVSATSESVDFKLKAGAVYIFENIN
;
A
#
# COMPACT_ATOMS: atom_id res chain seq x y z
N MET A 1 -4.01 -0.70 59.92
CA MET A 1 -5.43 -1.08 59.91
C MET A 1 -6.08 -0.29 58.78
N MET A 2 -6.50 -0.95 57.72
CA MET A 2 -7.19 -0.35 56.58
C MET A 2 -8.18 -1.40 56.05
N THR A 3 -9.42 -1.00 55.85
CA THR A 3 -10.51 -1.80 55.30
C THR A 3 -11.26 -0.97 54.24
N ASP A 4 -12.19 -1.62 53.54
CA ASP A 4 -13.20 -1.02 52.66
C ASP A 4 -12.73 -0.56 51.28
N LYS A 5 -12.34 -1.53 50.43
CA LYS A 5 -12.64 -1.44 48.98
C LYS A 5 -12.75 -2.76 48.19
N GLU A 6 -13.41 -3.77 48.74
CA GLU A 6 -13.86 -4.95 47.96
C GLU A 6 -15.32 -4.80 47.49
N ILE A 7 -15.59 -3.72 46.74
CA ILE A 7 -16.84 -3.61 45.97
C ILE A 7 -16.63 -4.37 44.65
N ASN A 8 -17.14 -5.61 44.65
CA ASN A 8 -17.27 -6.59 43.57
C ASN A 8 -16.61 -6.23 42.21
N THR A 9 -15.42 -6.80 41.97
CA THR A 9 -14.61 -6.60 40.76
C THR A 9 -15.25 -7.12 39.47
N VAL A 10 -16.20 -8.07 39.55
CA VAL A 10 -16.82 -8.70 38.38
C VAL A 10 -17.69 -7.72 37.59
N ASP A 11 -18.48 -6.89 38.27
CA ASP A 11 -19.35 -5.90 37.61
C ASP A 11 -18.53 -4.75 36.98
N SER A 12 -17.40 -4.39 37.61
CA SER A 12 -16.44 -3.41 37.08
C SER A 12 -15.80 -3.87 35.76
N LEU A 13 -15.37 -5.13 35.67
CA LEU A 13 -14.84 -5.73 34.44
C LEU A 13 -15.91 -5.78 33.33
N LYS A 14 -17.14 -6.19 33.66
CA LYS A 14 -18.25 -6.31 32.70
C LYS A 14 -18.71 -4.95 32.16
N ALA A 15 -18.67 -3.91 32.98
CA ALA A 15 -18.89 -2.52 32.56
C ALA A 15 -17.74 -2.01 31.67
N SER A 16 -16.49 -2.34 31.99
CA SER A 16 -15.30 -1.93 31.22
C SER A 16 -15.27 -2.50 29.80
N PHE A 17 -15.63 -3.78 29.63
CA PHE A 17 -15.77 -4.39 28.30
C PHE A 17 -16.95 -3.80 27.50
N LYS A 18 -18.04 -3.38 28.16
CA LYS A 18 -19.18 -2.72 27.49
C LYS A 18 -18.93 -1.26 27.12
N SER A 19 -18.05 -0.56 27.82
CA SER A 19 -17.72 0.85 27.55
C SER A 19 -16.59 1.05 26.53
N GLY A 20 -15.94 -0.03 26.10
CA GLY A 20 -14.87 0.01 25.08
C GLY A 20 -13.52 0.56 25.60
N VAL A 21 -13.38 0.75 26.91
CA VAL A 21 -12.12 1.21 27.52
C VAL A 21 -11.11 0.08 27.51
N ARG A 22 -9.88 0.37 27.06
CA ARG A 22 -8.80 -0.61 26.95
C ARG A 22 -8.20 -0.91 28.34
N LEU A 23 -8.31 -2.15 28.77
CA LEU A 23 -7.80 -2.62 30.06
C LEU A 23 -6.27 -2.74 30.08
N MET A 24 -5.67 -2.45 31.24
CA MET A 24 -4.23 -2.54 31.50
C MET A 24 -3.77 -3.99 31.72
N PRO A 25 -2.49 -4.33 31.52
CA PRO A 25 -1.98 -5.71 31.64
C PRO A 25 -2.29 -6.42 32.97
N GLU A 26 -2.38 -5.67 34.06
CA GLU A 26 -2.64 -6.16 35.42
C GLU A 26 -4.09 -6.62 35.63
N ALA A 27 -5.01 -6.24 34.72
CA ALA A 27 -6.36 -6.81 34.69
C ALA A 27 -6.38 -8.24 34.11
N PHE A 28 -5.36 -8.63 33.33
CA PHE A 28 -5.27 -9.97 32.75
C PHE A 28 -4.69 -11.00 33.73
N SER A 29 -3.84 -10.61 34.69
CA SER A 29 -3.37 -11.54 35.73
C SER A 29 -4.54 -12.05 36.58
N HIS A 30 -5.52 -11.20 36.90
CA HIS A 30 -6.71 -11.61 37.64
C HIS A 30 -7.61 -12.58 36.86
N LEU A 31 -7.65 -12.47 35.52
CA LEU A 31 -8.33 -13.41 34.63
C LEU A 31 -7.60 -14.75 34.56
N ILE A 32 -6.25 -14.72 34.61
CA ILE A 32 -5.39 -15.90 34.67
C ILE A 32 -5.54 -16.62 36.02
N ASP A 33 -5.63 -15.89 37.13
CA ASP A 33 -5.84 -16.46 38.47
C ASP A 33 -7.26 -17.05 38.64
N GLU A 34 -8.29 -16.46 38.04
CA GLU A 34 -9.64 -17.07 38.00
C GLU A 34 -9.68 -18.31 37.07
N ALA A 35 -8.94 -18.30 35.96
CA ALA A 35 -8.77 -19.50 35.13
C ALA A 35 -7.97 -20.60 35.87
N TYR A 36 -7.05 -20.23 36.76
CA TYR A 36 -6.31 -21.13 37.64
C TYR A 36 -7.24 -21.76 38.70
N LYS A 37 -8.15 -20.98 39.30
CA LYS A 37 -9.21 -21.51 40.20
C LYS A 37 -10.20 -22.44 39.48
N ALA A 38 -10.54 -22.14 38.22
CA ALA A 38 -11.38 -23.01 37.41
C ALA A 38 -10.73 -24.39 37.13
N TYR A 39 -9.39 -24.48 37.19
CA TYR A 39 -8.64 -25.73 37.05
C TYR A 39 -8.66 -26.58 38.34
N GLU A 40 -8.74 -25.97 39.54
CA GLU A 40 -8.88 -26.73 40.80
C GLU A 40 -10.25 -27.43 40.95
N ILE A 41 -11.28 -26.97 40.23
CA ILE A 41 -12.67 -27.44 40.39
C ILE A 41 -13.00 -28.65 39.49
N ILE A 42 -12.21 -28.91 38.44
CA ILE A 42 -12.49 -29.99 37.47
C ILE A 42 -11.58 -31.19 37.74
N ASP A 43 -12.10 -32.09 38.58
CA ASP A 43 -11.53 -33.37 39.02
C ASP A 43 -10.63 -34.06 37.97
N GLY A 44 -9.33 -34.13 38.27
CA GLY A 44 -8.37 -34.95 37.52
C GLY A 44 -8.39 -36.40 37.99
N ALA A 45 -8.27 -37.35 37.06
CA ALA A 45 -8.11 -38.76 37.41
C ALA A 45 -6.76 -39.01 38.11
N GLN A 46 -6.76 -39.89 39.12
CA GLN A 46 -5.55 -40.19 39.90
C GLN A 46 -4.44 -40.82 39.04
N GLY A 47 -3.28 -40.15 38.95
CA GLY A 47 -2.07 -40.73 38.37
C GLY A 47 -0.97 -39.72 38.02
N ASP A 48 -1.34 -38.54 37.51
CA ASP A 48 -0.37 -37.56 36.99
C ASP A 48 0.07 -36.53 38.04
N GLY A 49 1.39 -36.40 38.21
CA GLY A 49 2.00 -35.47 39.16
C GLY A 49 2.26 -34.05 38.60
N PRO A 50 2.70 -33.09 39.44
CA PRO A 50 2.67 -31.63 39.15
C PRO A 50 3.57 -31.09 38.02
N THR A 51 4.12 -31.94 37.16
CA THR A 51 5.14 -31.58 36.16
C THR A 51 4.95 -32.25 34.78
N ALA A 52 3.76 -32.79 34.51
CA ALA A 52 3.43 -33.38 33.20
C ALA A 52 3.49 -32.32 32.07
N GLY A 53 4.66 -32.19 31.44
CA GLY A 53 4.90 -31.34 30.26
C GLY A 53 6.08 -30.37 30.37
N LEU A 54 6.58 -30.05 31.57
CA LEU A 54 7.60 -29.00 31.79
C LEU A 54 8.78 -29.49 32.63
N LYS A 55 10.00 -29.31 32.13
CA LYS A 55 11.27 -29.51 32.86
C LYS A 55 12.18 -28.29 32.74
N ARG A 56 13.14 -28.14 33.66
CA ARG A 56 14.20 -27.13 33.52
C ARG A 56 15.43 -27.72 32.83
N ASP A 57 16.13 -26.91 32.03
CA ASP A 57 17.42 -27.28 31.44
C ASP A 57 18.57 -27.25 32.48
N GLY A 58 19.76 -27.68 32.07
CA GLY A 58 20.96 -27.68 32.93
C GLY A 58 21.47 -26.31 33.36
N LYS A 59 20.74 -25.21 33.03
CA LYS A 59 21.01 -23.83 33.49
C LYS A 59 19.78 -23.19 34.15
N GLY A 60 18.73 -23.97 34.44
CA GLY A 60 17.60 -23.56 35.26
C GLY A 60 16.44 -22.86 34.53
N LYS A 61 16.41 -22.80 33.20
CA LYS A 61 15.26 -22.25 32.43
C LYS A 61 14.23 -23.33 32.11
N LEU A 62 12.95 -22.96 32.09
CA LEU A 62 11.83 -23.84 31.73
C LEU A 62 11.85 -24.23 30.24
N ALA A 63 11.57 -25.51 29.96
CA ALA A 63 11.50 -26.13 28.64
C ALA A 63 10.33 -27.15 28.59
N LEU A 64 9.69 -27.25 27.43
CA LEU A 64 8.55 -28.15 27.19
C LEU A 64 9.05 -29.54 26.72
N ASN A 65 8.48 -30.61 27.27
CA ASN A 65 8.86 -31.98 26.92
C ASN A 65 8.07 -32.50 25.70
N ILE A 66 8.75 -32.78 24.59
CA ILE A 66 8.15 -33.39 23.39
C ILE A 66 8.76 -34.79 23.19
N ARG A 67 7.97 -35.84 23.42
CA ARG A 67 8.28 -37.26 23.12
C ARG A 67 6.97 -38.00 22.85
N HIS A 68 6.83 -38.93 21.89
CA HIS A 68 7.67 -39.32 20.75
C HIS A 68 6.74 -39.36 19.51
N SER A 69 7.27 -39.10 18.30
CA SER A 69 6.60 -39.31 16.99
C SER A 69 5.35 -38.49 16.61
N GLY A 70 4.86 -37.56 17.44
CA GLY A 70 3.72 -36.70 17.11
C GLY A 70 4.05 -35.62 16.05
N GLY A 71 3.71 -35.89 14.79
CA GLY A 71 3.71 -34.89 13.71
C GLY A 71 2.38 -34.14 13.58
N LEU A 72 2.35 -33.05 12.80
CA LEU A 72 1.11 -32.28 12.56
C LEU A 72 0.04 -33.12 11.83
N ASN A 73 -1.16 -33.18 12.41
CA ASN A 73 -2.34 -33.80 11.80
C ASN A 73 -3.24 -32.72 11.15
N PRO A 74 -3.52 -32.77 9.83
CA PRO A 74 -4.31 -31.76 9.14
C PRO A 74 -5.77 -31.64 9.61
N ASN A 75 -6.26 -32.59 10.42
CA ASN A 75 -7.65 -32.60 10.92
C ASN A 75 -7.84 -31.92 12.30
N GLN A 76 -6.78 -31.43 12.97
CA GLN A 76 -6.87 -30.98 14.38
C GLN A 76 -6.30 -29.58 14.69
N GLY A 77 -5.70 -28.88 13.72
CA GLY A 77 -5.75 -27.40 13.67
C GLY A 77 -5.13 -26.56 14.80
N VAL A 78 -4.08 -27.02 15.52
CA VAL A 78 -3.35 -26.17 16.50
C VAL A 78 -1.84 -26.43 16.49
N LEU A 79 -1.01 -25.37 16.38
CA LEU A 79 0.38 -25.34 16.87
C LEU A 79 0.91 -23.89 16.99
N ALA A 80 1.83 -23.66 17.94
CA ALA A 80 2.69 -22.46 18.00
C ALA A 80 4.17 -22.86 17.88
N LEU A 81 4.98 -22.04 17.20
CA LEU A 81 6.40 -22.29 16.90
C LEU A 81 7.25 -21.04 17.22
N SER A 82 8.49 -21.26 17.70
CA SER A 82 9.49 -20.22 17.97
C SER A 82 10.87 -20.68 17.47
N LEU A 83 11.61 -19.84 16.76
CA LEU A 83 12.76 -20.21 15.92
C LEU A 83 14.05 -19.43 16.25
N LYS A 84 15.22 -20.10 16.21
CA LYS A 84 16.62 -19.57 16.24
C LYS A 84 17.59 -20.67 15.71
N PRO A 85 18.73 -20.38 15.01
CA PRO A 85 19.69 -21.35 14.38
C PRO A 85 20.05 -22.64 15.17
N GLU A 86 20.24 -23.86 14.62
CA GLU A 86 20.32 -24.39 13.20
C GLU A 86 19.35 -25.60 12.88
N GLY A 87 19.34 -26.25 11.69
CA GLY A 87 18.10 -26.85 11.09
C GLY A 87 17.83 -28.38 11.03
N GLY A 88 16.54 -28.79 10.91
CA GLY A 88 16.00 -30.13 11.26
C GLY A 88 14.49 -30.49 11.04
N LEU A 89 13.76 -29.93 10.06
CA LEU A 89 12.38 -30.40 9.69
C LEU A 89 12.37 -31.32 8.45
N PHE A 90 11.46 -32.30 8.39
CA PHE A 90 11.19 -33.13 7.20
C PHE A 90 9.78 -33.76 7.20
N PHE A 91 9.25 -34.17 6.03
CA PHE A 91 8.04 -35.00 5.94
C PHE A 91 8.40 -36.49 5.75
N ASP A 92 7.58 -37.39 6.29
CA ASP A 92 7.71 -38.82 6.04
C ASP A 92 6.83 -39.33 4.89
N GLY A 93 7.03 -40.60 4.50
CA GLY A 93 6.25 -41.25 3.45
C GLY A 93 4.76 -41.47 3.78
N GLY A 94 4.30 -41.13 4.99
CA GLY A 94 2.89 -41.09 5.37
C GLY A 94 2.26 -39.69 5.27
N GLY A 95 3.04 -38.66 4.94
CA GLY A 95 2.57 -37.28 4.84
C GLY A 95 2.56 -36.49 6.15
N TYR A 96 3.20 -37.01 7.22
CA TYR A 96 3.32 -36.29 8.49
C TYR A 96 4.55 -35.39 8.50
N LEU A 97 4.41 -34.11 8.89
CA LEU A 97 5.57 -33.26 9.18
C LEU A 97 6.21 -33.73 10.48
N LYS A 98 7.47 -34.15 10.39
CA LYS A 98 8.29 -34.61 11.52
C LYS A 98 9.42 -33.64 11.82
N LEU A 99 9.74 -33.62 13.11
CA LEU A 99 10.92 -33.03 13.68
C LEU A 99 12.01 -34.11 13.76
N ASP A 100 13.19 -33.87 13.20
CA ASP A 100 14.36 -34.66 13.53
C ASP A 100 14.80 -34.29 14.96
N ALA A 101 14.56 -35.19 15.91
CA ALA A 101 14.85 -34.96 17.32
C ALA A 101 16.36 -34.78 17.63
N ALA A 102 17.25 -35.10 16.68
CA ALA A 102 18.68 -34.86 16.78
C ALA A 102 19.11 -33.49 16.20
N ARG A 103 18.18 -32.71 15.62
CA ARG A 103 18.45 -31.42 14.98
C ARG A 103 17.53 -30.33 15.54
N GLN A 104 18.06 -29.10 15.60
CA GLN A 104 17.26 -27.91 15.93
C GLN A 104 16.39 -27.52 14.71
N VAL A 105 15.44 -26.57 14.81
CA VAL A 105 14.52 -26.21 13.71
C VAL A 105 14.61 -24.76 13.30
N GLN A 106 14.72 -24.51 12.00
CA GLN A 106 14.89 -23.20 11.39
C GLN A 106 13.82 -22.73 10.45
N PHE A 107 13.83 -21.41 10.35
CA PHE A 107 13.27 -20.68 9.23
C PHE A 107 13.79 -21.17 7.87
N ALA A 108 15.08 -21.53 7.76
CA ALA A 108 15.66 -22.10 6.55
C ALA A 108 15.10 -23.49 6.20
N ASP A 109 14.71 -24.31 7.19
CA ASP A 109 14.13 -25.64 6.92
C ASP A 109 12.73 -25.52 6.31
N PHE A 110 11.97 -24.49 6.68
CA PHE A 110 10.73 -24.18 5.99
C PHE A 110 10.96 -23.96 4.48
N PHE A 111 12.13 -23.45 4.08
CA PHE A 111 12.53 -23.29 2.68
C PHE A 111 13.13 -24.55 2.03
N SER A 112 13.66 -25.51 2.82
CA SER A 112 14.12 -26.81 2.29
C SER A 112 12.97 -27.80 2.01
N LEU A 113 11.82 -27.63 2.65
CA LEU A 113 10.57 -28.30 2.27
C LEU A 113 10.23 -28.09 0.78
N SER A 114 9.45 -28.99 0.19
CA SER A 114 8.89 -28.74 -1.14
C SER A 114 7.85 -27.62 -1.12
N ARG A 115 7.60 -27.02 -2.29
CA ARG A 115 6.53 -26.02 -2.46
C ARG A 115 5.15 -26.56 -2.03
N ARG A 116 4.89 -27.86 -2.21
CA ARG A 116 3.63 -28.50 -1.83
C ARG A 116 3.47 -28.58 -0.32
N GLU A 117 4.53 -28.99 0.38
CA GLU A 117 4.56 -29.12 1.83
C GLU A 117 4.43 -27.76 2.55
N ARG A 118 5.10 -26.71 2.04
CA ARG A 118 4.88 -25.33 2.52
C ARG A 118 3.42 -24.88 2.40
N MET A 119 2.76 -25.22 1.27
CA MET A 119 1.35 -24.86 1.05
C MET A 119 0.42 -25.58 2.03
N GLU A 120 0.67 -26.85 2.35
CA GLU A 120 -0.12 -27.58 3.36
C GLU A 120 0.06 -27.00 4.77
N ILE A 121 1.29 -26.65 5.17
CA ILE A 121 1.52 -25.99 6.48
C ILE A 121 0.78 -24.65 6.56
N THR A 122 0.84 -23.83 5.51
CA THR A 122 0.12 -22.54 5.47
C THR A 122 -1.39 -22.73 5.55
N ARG A 123 -1.93 -23.78 4.89
CA ARG A 123 -3.35 -24.15 4.92
C ARG A 123 -3.81 -24.61 6.31
N VAL A 124 -3.03 -25.46 6.97
CA VAL A 124 -3.36 -26.03 8.30
C VAL A 124 -3.27 -25.00 9.41
N LEU A 125 -2.29 -24.08 9.36
CA LEU A 125 -2.12 -23.05 10.40
C LEU A 125 -3.12 -21.88 10.29
N GLY A 126 -4.01 -21.86 9.30
CA GLY A 126 -4.97 -20.76 9.09
C GLY A 126 -4.30 -19.41 8.81
N LEU A 127 -2.99 -19.40 8.52
CA LEU A 127 -2.23 -18.20 8.19
C LEU A 127 -2.85 -17.58 6.94
N LYS A 128 -3.42 -16.38 7.07
CA LYS A 128 -4.02 -15.65 5.94
C LYS A 128 -2.95 -15.45 4.88
N ARG A 129 -3.00 -16.29 3.84
CA ARG A 129 -2.08 -16.25 2.73
C ARG A 129 -2.11 -14.86 2.11
N THR A 130 -0.93 -14.25 1.95
CA THR A 130 -0.75 -13.17 0.97
C THR A 130 -1.02 -13.77 -0.41
N MET A 131 -2.25 -13.61 -0.91
CA MET A 131 -2.63 -14.21 -2.19
C MET A 131 -2.02 -13.35 -3.29
N MET A 132 -1.22 -13.98 -4.15
CA MET A 132 -0.51 -13.30 -5.22
C MET A 132 -1.12 -13.67 -6.58
N THR A 133 -1.60 -12.68 -7.31
CA THR A 133 -1.99 -12.80 -8.71
C THR A 133 -0.99 -12.04 -9.58
N ARG A 134 -0.46 -12.66 -10.63
CA ARG A 134 0.32 -11.98 -11.68
C ARG A 134 -0.56 -11.73 -12.90
N ILE A 135 -0.54 -10.52 -13.41
CA ILE A 135 -1.29 -10.06 -14.59
C ILE A 135 -0.30 -9.50 -15.62
N VAL A 136 -0.55 -9.78 -16.90
CA VAL A 136 0.18 -9.22 -18.05
C VAL A 136 -0.81 -8.68 -19.08
N SER A 137 -0.30 -7.91 -20.05
CA SER A 137 -1.09 -7.43 -21.19
C SER A 137 -1.73 -8.60 -21.95
N PRO A 138 -3.04 -8.56 -22.26
CA PRO A 138 -3.76 -9.67 -22.89
C PRO A 138 -3.37 -9.87 -24.38
N THR A 139 -2.84 -8.82 -25.01
CA THR A 139 -2.39 -8.80 -26.40
C THR A 139 -1.06 -8.07 -26.45
N LEU A 140 0.04 -8.81 -26.46
CA LEU A 140 1.38 -8.23 -26.52
C LEU A 140 1.66 -7.68 -27.91
N SER A 141 1.83 -6.36 -28.06
CA SER A 141 2.31 -5.72 -29.31
C SER A 141 3.55 -6.44 -29.88
N PRO A 142 3.69 -6.57 -31.22
CA PRO A 142 4.93 -7.06 -31.85
C PRO A 142 6.19 -6.30 -31.41
N GLU A 143 6.08 -5.00 -31.11
CA GLU A 143 7.22 -4.11 -30.84
C GLU A 143 7.71 -4.11 -29.38
N ALA A 144 7.09 -4.90 -28.49
CA ALA A 144 7.68 -5.33 -27.22
C ALA A 144 8.32 -4.22 -26.35
N ARG A 145 7.60 -3.11 -26.12
CA ARG A 145 7.93 -2.09 -25.09
C ARG A 145 6.67 -1.50 -24.44
N GLU A 146 5.62 -2.31 -24.25
CA GLU A 146 4.31 -1.81 -23.79
C GLU A 146 4.37 -1.15 -22.40
N SER A 147 5.32 -1.51 -21.54
CA SER A 147 5.42 -1.01 -20.16
C SER A 147 4.12 -1.21 -19.37
N PHE A 148 3.53 -2.39 -19.46
CA PHE A 148 2.32 -2.77 -18.71
C PHE A 148 2.54 -2.58 -17.20
N GLY A 149 1.67 -1.79 -16.57
CA GLY A 149 1.86 -1.34 -15.19
C GLY A 149 2.55 0.02 -15.05
N TYR A 150 2.67 0.81 -16.12
CA TYR A 150 3.23 2.18 -16.04
C TYR A 150 2.49 3.07 -15.03
N SER A 151 1.19 2.86 -14.91
CA SER A 151 0.37 3.41 -13.83
C SER A 151 -0.66 2.36 -13.42
N VAL A 152 -1.02 2.35 -12.14
CA VAL A 152 -1.99 1.41 -11.55
C VAL A 152 -2.88 2.15 -10.57
N SER A 153 -4.16 1.81 -10.54
CA SER A 153 -5.11 2.35 -9.57
C SER A 153 -6.10 1.27 -9.15
N LEU A 154 -6.23 1.06 -7.85
CA LEU A 154 -7.27 0.23 -7.24
C LEU A 154 -8.47 1.11 -6.83
N ASN A 155 -9.67 0.54 -6.89
CA ASN A 155 -10.81 1.14 -6.21
C ASN A 155 -10.80 0.85 -4.69
N ALA A 156 -11.68 1.51 -3.93
CA ALA A 156 -11.62 1.49 -2.47
C ALA A 156 -11.75 0.08 -1.86
N VAL A 157 -12.53 -0.81 -2.45
CA VAL A 157 -12.67 -2.19 -1.97
C VAL A 157 -11.54 -3.12 -2.46
N GLY A 158 -10.84 -2.76 -3.54
CA GLY A 158 -9.83 -3.60 -4.16
C GLY A 158 -10.40 -4.72 -5.04
N ASP A 159 -11.56 -4.51 -5.67
CA ASP A 159 -12.20 -5.46 -6.60
C ASP A 159 -12.07 -5.02 -8.08
N ARG A 160 -11.58 -3.80 -8.33
CA ARG A 160 -11.28 -3.28 -9.68
C ARG A 160 -9.89 -2.65 -9.70
N LEU A 161 -9.17 -2.94 -10.76
CA LEU A 161 -7.82 -2.45 -11.04
C LEU A 161 -7.80 -1.85 -12.45
N ALA A 162 -7.43 -0.58 -12.56
CA ALA A 162 -7.02 0.04 -13.82
C ALA A 162 -5.50 -0.05 -13.98
N VAL A 163 -5.03 -0.43 -15.17
CA VAL A 163 -3.62 -0.52 -15.53
C VAL A 163 -3.36 0.28 -16.80
N GLY A 164 -2.56 1.33 -16.68
CA GLY A 164 -2.01 2.09 -17.80
C GLY A 164 -0.77 1.42 -18.39
N MET A 165 -0.60 1.58 -19.70
CA MET A 165 0.61 1.22 -20.45
C MET A 165 0.80 2.17 -21.64
N ASN A 166 1.78 1.95 -22.49
CA ASN A 166 2.10 2.85 -23.61
C ASN A 166 1.01 2.90 -24.70
N THR A 167 0.36 1.77 -24.99
CA THR A 167 -0.56 1.67 -26.13
C THR A 167 -2.04 1.77 -25.76
N LYS A 168 -2.42 1.37 -24.55
CA LYS A 168 -3.82 1.20 -24.13
C LYS A 168 -3.98 1.25 -22.60
N ILE A 169 -5.22 1.22 -22.12
CA ILE A 169 -5.54 1.01 -20.70
C ILE A 169 -6.34 -0.29 -20.57
N CYS A 170 -6.03 -1.09 -19.55
CA CYS A 170 -6.78 -2.30 -19.22
C CYS A 170 -7.44 -2.17 -17.85
N ILE A 171 -8.72 -2.56 -17.75
CA ILE A 171 -9.46 -2.65 -16.49
C ILE A 171 -9.75 -4.12 -16.19
N TYR A 172 -9.24 -4.57 -15.05
CA TYR A 172 -9.46 -5.90 -14.50
C TYR A 172 -10.51 -5.85 -13.40
N THR A 173 -11.26 -6.94 -13.23
CA THR A 173 -12.28 -7.06 -12.18
C THR A 173 -12.14 -8.39 -11.47
N ARG A 174 -12.25 -8.35 -10.15
CA ARG A 174 -12.24 -9.51 -9.28
C ARG A 174 -13.62 -10.17 -9.27
N ARG A 175 -13.66 -11.47 -9.51
CA ARG A 175 -14.87 -12.29 -9.48
C ARG A 175 -15.34 -12.47 -8.03
N LYS A 176 -16.63 -12.78 -7.84
CA LYS A 176 -17.19 -13.13 -6.51
C LYS A 176 -16.50 -14.35 -5.86
N SER A 177 -15.84 -15.21 -6.64
CA SER A 177 -15.00 -16.31 -6.16
C SER A 177 -13.68 -15.88 -5.53
N GLY A 178 -13.33 -14.59 -5.59
CA GLY A 178 -12.07 -14.04 -5.09
C GLY A 178 -10.92 -14.03 -6.11
N GLU A 179 -11.11 -14.59 -7.31
CA GLU A 179 -10.11 -14.60 -8.38
C GLU A 179 -10.21 -13.38 -9.30
N TRP A 180 -9.09 -12.89 -9.81
CA TRP A 180 -9.08 -11.83 -10.82
C TRP A 180 -9.38 -12.38 -12.22
N ASN A 181 -10.25 -11.69 -12.97
CA ASN A 181 -10.53 -12.02 -14.36
C ASN A 181 -9.40 -11.51 -15.28
N THR A 182 -8.30 -12.25 -15.38
CA THR A 182 -7.09 -11.84 -16.13
C THR A 182 -7.22 -12.02 -17.65
N SER A 183 -8.02 -12.99 -18.11
CA SER A 183 -8.09 -13.38 -19.53
C SER A 183 -8.94 -12.43 -20.40
N THR A 184 -9.87 -11.69 -19.80
CA THR A 184 -10.82 -10.81 -20.53
C THR A 184 -10.98 -9.45 -19.85
N PRO A 185 -9.92 -8.61 -19.81
CA PRO A 185 -10.03 -7.24 -19.34
C PRO A 185 -10.87 -6.37 -20.28
N ILE A 186 -11.44 -5.29 -19.74
CA ILE A 186 -11.95 -4.19 -20.57
C ILE A 186 -10.76 -3.38 -21.06
N VAL A 187 -10.65 -3.16 -22.36
CA VAL A 187 -9.58 -2.35 -22.98
C VAL A 187 -10.16 -0.99 -23.40
N LEU A 188 -9.47 0.10 -23.04
CA LEU A 188 -9.80 1.48 -23.41
C LEU A 188 -8.64 2.14 -24.18
N GLU A 189 -8.94 3.15 -24.99
CA GLU A 189 -7.98 4.09 -25.59
C GLU A 189 -6.74 3.43 -26.22
N SER A 190 -6.98 2.50 -27.15
CA SER A 190 -5.92 1.75 -27.86
C SER A 190 -5.37 2.52 -29.06
N TYR A 191 -4.11 2.93 -28.98
CA TYR A 191 -3.35 3.61 -30.03
C TYR A 191 -2.02 2.92 -30.33
N GLN A 192 -1.57 2.97 -31.58
CA GLN A 192 -0.20 2.62 -31.97
C GLN A 192 0.73 3.81 -31.66
N SER A 193 1.23 3.87 -30.42
CA SER A 193 2.11 4.96 -29.95
C SER A 193 2.81 4.55 -28.65
N ASP A 194 4.06 5.00 -28.44
CA ASP A 194 4.84 4.73 -27.22
C ASP A 194 4.56 5.69 -26.05
N SER A 195 3.33 6.21 -25.94
CA SER A 195 2.99 7.25 -24.95
C SER A 195 2.16 6.70 -23.79
N SER A 196 2.80 6.56 -22.63
CA SER A 196 2.19 5.99 -21.42
C SER A 196 0.93 6.72 -20.95
N TRP A 197 -0.10 5.93 -20.59
CA TRP A 197 -1.30 6.40 -19.91
C TRP A 197 -1.11 6.38 -18.39
N ASP A 198 -1.42 7.51 -17.73
CA ASP A 198 -1.67 7.55 -16.28
C ASP A 198 -3.17 7.34 -15.99
N VAL A 199 -3.50 6.71 -14.86
CA VAL A 199 -4.86 6.26 -14.53
C VAL A 199 -5.23 6.51 -13.07
N SER A 200 -6.47 6.91 -12.82
CA SER A 200 -7.03 7.06 -11.47
C SER A 200 -8.50 6.61 -11.43
N LEU A 201 -8.81 5.62 -10.59
CA LEU A 201 -10.19 5.19 -10.30
C LEU A 201 -10.77 5.97 -9.11
N ASN A 202 -12.07 6.25 -9.15
CA ASN A 202 -12.82 6.66 -7.95
C ASN A 202 -13.03 5.47 -6.99
N ALA A 203 -13.54 5.73 -5.78
CA ALA A 203 -13.70 4.71 -4.74
C ALA A 203 -14.63 3.55 -5.14
N ALA A 204 -15.69 3.84 -5.91
CA ALA A 204 -16.59 2.82 -6.44
C ALA A 204 -15.99 2.03 -7.63
N GLY A 205 -14.93 2.56 -8.26
CA GLY A 205 -14.31 2.00 -9.47
C GLY A 205 -15.24 2.04 -10.69
N ASP A 206 -16.11 3.04 -10.77
CA ASP A 206 -17.06 3.28 -11.87
C ASP A 206 -16.82 4.61 -12.61
N CYS A 207 -15.95 5.48 -12.08
CA CYS A 207 -15.33 6.57 -12.80
C CYS A 207 -13.83 6.26 -12.93
N LEU A 208 -13.30 6.31 -14.15
CA LEU A 208 -11.88 6.20 -14.45
C LEU A 208 -11.44 7.48 -15.14
N ALA A 209 -10.50 8.21 -14.53
CA ALA A 209 -9.76 9.25 -15.21
C ALA A 209 -8.49 8.69 -15.84
N LEU A 210 -8.11 9.29 -16.96
CA LEU A 210 -6.92 8.94 -17.73
C LEU A 210 -6.24 10.20 -18.26
N ALA A 211 -4.91 10.16 -18.30
CA ALA A 211 -4.08 11.24 -18.81
C ALA A 211 -2.93 10.71 -19.68
N ASN A 212 -2.58 11.45 -20.74
CA ASN A 212 -1.50 11.10 -21.65
C ASN A 212 -0.79 12.36 -22.17
N ARG A 213 0.44 12.57 -21.66
CA ARG A 213 1.22 13.79 -21.88
C ARG A 213 1.54 14.08 -23.35
N PHE A 214 1.94 13.08 -24.14
CA PHE A 214 2.39 13.30 -25.52
C PHE A 214 1.23 13.44 -26.49
N ARG A 215 0.03 12.99 -26.12
CA ARG A 215 -1.21 13.22 -26.87
C ARG A 215 -1.98 14.45 -26.37
N GLN A 216 -1.52 15.10 -25.29
CA GLN A 216 -2.23 16.17 -24.56
C GLN A 216 -3.70 15.81 -24.28
N ARG A 217 -3.93 14.57 -23.85
CA ARG A 217 -5.27 13.98 -23.65
C ARG A 217 -5.52 13.76 -22.18
N VAL A 218 -6.58 14.37 -21.65
CA VAL A 218 -7.13 14.07 -20.32
C VAL A 218 -8.63 13.86 -20.46
N GLY A 219 -9.13 12.77 -19.89
CA GLY A 219 -10.54 12.42 -19.99
C GLY A 219 -10.99 11.48 -18.88
N VAL A 220 -12.29 11.21 -18.88
CA VAL A 220 -12.93 10.24 -17.99
C VAL A 220 -13.85 9.31 -18.76
N HIS A 221 -13.79 8.02 -18.43
CA HIS A 221 -14.84 7.06 -18.78
C HIS A 221 -15.73 6.81 -17.56
N MET A 222 -17.02 6.64 -17.84
CA MET A 222 -18.01 6.26 -16.85
C MET A 222 -18.47 4.82 -17.09
N ARG A 223 -18.69 4.09 -16.01
CA ARG A 223 -19.32 2.77 -15.99
C ARG A 223 -20.77 2.90 -15.52
N ALA A 224 -21.71 2.44 -16.33
CA ALA A 224 -23.13 2.42 -16.00
C ALA A 224 -23.69 1.00 -16.19
N ASN A 225 -24.56 0.54 -15.29
CA ASN A 225 -25.23 -0.76 -15.36
C ASN A 225 -24.30 -1.95 -15.66
N GLY A 226 -23.09 -1.91 -15.10
CA GLY A 226 -22.07 -2.96 -15.27
C GLY A 226 -21.08 -2.75 -16.43
N VAL A 227 -21.36 -1.83 -17.36
CA VAL A 227 -20.63 -1.67 -18.63
C VAL A 227 -19.89 -0.33 -18.66
N TRP A 228 -18.64 -0.33 -19.12
CA TRP A 228 -17.88 0.90 -19.37
C TRP A 228 -18.32 1.56 -20.67
N ASN A 229 -18.60 2.86 -20.62
CA ASN A 229 -18.92 3.64 -21.81
C ASN A 229 -17.62 3.99 -22.56
N VAL A 230 -17.17 3.05 -23.40
CA VAL A 230 -15.93 3.20 -24.18
C VAL A 230 -16.07 4.15 -25.38
N ARG A 231 -17.31 4.51 -25.78
CA ARG A 231 -17.59 5.29 -27.00
C ARG A 231 -17.91 6.77 -26.74
N LYS A 232 -18.23 7.14 -25.49
CA LYS A 232 -18.48 8.54 -25.08
C LYS A 232 -17.72 8.87 -23.78
N PRO A 233 -16.38 8.87 -23.80
CA PRO A 233 -15.60 9.57 -22.77
C PRO A 233 -15.94 11.06 -22.75
N VAL A 234 -15.77 11.70 -21.60
CA VAL A 234 -15.69 13.16 -21.50
C VAL A 234 -14.22 13.54 -21.59
N TRP A 235 -13.87 14.45 -22.51
CA TRP A 235 -12.51 14.98 -22.69
C TRP A 235 -12.45 16.40 -22.15
N PHE A 236 -11.35 16.74 -21.47
CA PHE A 236 -11.13 18.07 -20.92
C PHE A 236 -10.15 18.87 -21.78
N PRO A 237 -10.37 20.18 -21.97
CA PRO A 237 -9.43 21.03 -22.70
C PRO A 237 -8.17 21.28 -21.87
N ALA A 238 -7.04 21.46 -22.56
CA ALA A 238 -5.82 21.96 -21.94
C ALA A 238 -5.97 23.44 -21.52
N PRO A 239 -5.40 23.89 -20.38
CA PRO A 239 -5.44 25.29 -19.95
C PRO A 239 -4.87 26.27 -20.99
N SER A 240 -3.83 25.85 -21.72
CA SER A 240 -3.20 26.62 -22.80
C SER A 240 -2.70 25.69 -23.92
N ARG A 241 -2.32 26.28 -25.06
CA ARG A 241 -1.75 25.54 -26.21
C ARG A 241 -0.24 25.30 -26.11
N ILE A 242 0.45 25.86 -25.12
CA ILE A 242 1.92 25.90 -25.03
C ILE A 242 2.51 25.03 -23.92
N GLU A 243 1.67 24.30 -23.19
CA GLU A 243 2.02 23.53 -22.00
C GLU A 243 1.76 22.02 -22.21
N PHE A 244 2.51 21.16 -21.52
CA PHE A 244 2.28 19.72 -21.60
C PHE A 244 1.12 19.32 -20.69
N PHE A 245 -0.08 19.16 -21.24
CA PHE A 245 -1.28 18.70 -20.54
C PHE A 245 -1.30 17.18 -20.35
N GLY A 246 -1.74 16.70 -19.18
CA GLY A 246 -1.83 15.27 -18.87
C GLY A 246 -0.58 14.67 -18.22
N LEU A 247 0.11 15.45 -17.39
CA LEU A 247 1.28 15.04 -16.59
C LEU A 247 0.89 14.52 -15.20
N GLY A 248 0.00 13.52 -15.19
CA GLY A 248 -0.55 12.94 -13.97
C GLY A 248 -2.06 13.14 -13.86
N VAL A 249 -2.76 12.28 -13.13
CA VAL A 249 -4.21 12.37 -12.94
C VAL A 249 -4.64 11.90 -11.55
N SER A 250 -5.65 12.55 -10.97
CA SER A 250 -6.21 12.21 -9.67
C SER A 250 -7.71 12.49 -9.62
N LEU A 251 -8.49 11.48 -9.24
CA LEU A 251 -9.92 11.62 -8.90
C LEU A 251 -10.13 11.67 -7.39
N SER A 252 -11.16 12.41 -7.00
CA SER A 252 -11.88 12.26 -5.73
C SER A 252 -12.50 10.86 -5.58
N ALA A 253 -12.83 10.48 -4.34
CA ALA A 253 -13.47 9.18 -4.06
C ALA A 253 -14.87 9.07 -4.67
N ALA A 254 -15.62 10.17 -4.75
CA ALA A 254 -16.91 10.23 -5.43
C ALA A 254 -16.77 10.15 -6.97
N GLY A 255 -15.63 10.58 -7.52
CA GLY A 255 -15.47 10.74 -8.97
C GLY A 255 -16.24 11.96 -9.49
N ASP A 256 -16.30 13.02 -8.67
CA ASP A 256 -16.94 14.30 -8.98
C ASP A 256 -15.94 15.46 -9.15
N CYS A 257 -14.78 15.39 -8.50
CA CYS A 257 -13.65 16.27 -8.75
C CYS A 257 -12.54 15.52 -9.49
N LEU A 258 -12.01 16.13 -10.55
CA LEU A 258 -10.88 15.66 -11.36
C LEU A 258 -9.78 16.71 -11.39
N VAL A 259 -8.57 16.26 -11.09
CA VAL A 259 -7.35 17.05 -11.19
C VAL A 259 -6.37 16.36 -12.14
N THR A 260 -5.68 17.13 -12.97
CA THR A 260 -4.65 16.62 -13.89
C THR A 260 -3.42 17.50 -13.87
N GLY A 261 -2.25 16.88 -13.96
CA GLY A 261 -1.00 17.60 -14.06
C GLY A 261 -0.83 18.28 -15.42
N CYS A 262 -0.16 19.42 -15.40
CA CYS A 262 0.25 20.13 -16.60
C CYS A 262 1.57 20.86 -16.30
N GLU A 263 2.47 20.95 -17.29
CA GLU A 263 3.76 21.63 -17.12
C GLU A 263 3.60 23.10 -17.44
N PHE A 264 3.33 23.89 -16.40
CA PHE A 264 3.27 25.34 -16.51
C PHE A 264 4.67 25.91 -16.63
N LYS A 265 4.84 26.84 -17.57
CA LYS A 265 6.03 27.71 -17.58
C LYS A 265 5.76 28.92 -16.67
N PRO A 266 6.80 29.48 -16.03
CA PRO A 266 6.66 30.73 -15.28
C PRO A 266 6.27 31.83 -16.26
N ALA A 267 5.02 32.26 -16.20
CA ALA A 267 4.44 33.35 -16.94
C ALA A 267 3.40 34.03 -16.05
N LEU A 268 3.16 35.32 -16.28
CA LEU A 268 2.05 36.02 -15.65
C LEU A 268 0.74 35.32 -16.06
N ASP A 269 -0.16 35.14 -15.10
CA ASP A 269 -1.51 34.57 -15.26
C ASP A 269 -1.63 33.06 -15.61
N SER A 270 -0.53 32.28 -15.51
CA SER A 270 -0.61 30.81 -15.60
C SER A 270 -1.52 30.23 -14.51
N THR A 271 -2.50 29.38 -14.89
CA THR A 271 -3.46 28.77 -13.95
C THR A 271 -3.59 27.26 -14.11
N PHE A 272 -3.50 26.56 -12.99
CA PHE A 272 -3.76 25.13 -12.86
C PHE A 272 -5.26 24.87 -12.67
N HIS A 273 -5.82 23.84 -13.32
CA HIS A 273 -7.27 23.63 -13.39
C HIS A 273 -7.73 22.34 -12.69
N MET A 274 -8.84 22.44 -11.95
CA MET A 274 -9.62 21.31 -11.46
C MET A 274 -11.02 21.34 -12.06
N PHE A 275 -11.45 20.23 -12.64
CA PHE A 275 -12.78 20.06 -13.21
C PHE A 275 -13.72 19.44 -12.18
N THR A 276 -14.99 19.84 -12.21
CA THR A 276 -16.01 19.34 -11.27
C THR A 276 -17.19 18.75 -12.00
N ARG A 277 -17.95 17.92 -11.29
CA ARG A 277 -19.10 17.18 -11.81
C ARG A 277 -20.30 17.38 -10.90
N THR A 278 -21.39 17.90 -11.45
CA THR A 278 -22.63 18.12 -10.70
C THR A 278 -23.76 17.35 -11.39
N ASN A 279 -24.58 16.62 -10.61
CA ASN A 279 -25.71 15.83 -11.13
C ASN A 279 -25.36 14.90 -12.30
N GLY A 280 -24.15 14.34 -12.27
CA GLY A 280 -23.64 13.41 -13.29
C GLY A 280 -23.01 14.07 -14.52
N ILE A 281 -23.09 15.40 -14.67
CA ILE A 281 -22.53 16.18 -15.78
C ILE A 281 -21.21 16.81 -15.35
N TRP A 282 -20.16 16.66 -16.15
CA TRP A 282 -18.87 17.32 -15.94
C TRP A 282 -18.89 18.73 -16.52
N ASP A 283 -18.45 19.72 -15.74
CA ASP A 283 -18.20 21.07 -16.24
C ASP A 283 -16.75 21.15 -16.76
N SER A 284 -16.61 21.11 -18.08
CA SER A 284 -15.35 21.26 -18.80
C SER A 284 -15.04 22.71 -19.20
N GLU A 285 -15.99 23.63 -19.03
CA GLU A 285 -15.91 25.01 -19.51
C GLU A 285 -15.57 26.00 -18.39
N ASN A 286 -16.00 25.71 -17.15
CA ASN A 286 -15.76 26.52 -15.96
C ASN A 286 -14.94 25.76 -14.90
N PRO A 287 -13.68 25.36 -15.18
CA PRO A 287 -12.83 24.75 -14.17
C PRO A 287 -12.54 25.70 -13.01
N ILE A 288 -12.35 25.15 -11.81
CA ILE A 288 -11.76 25.87 -10.68
C ILE A 288 -10.29 26.10 -11.02
N LYS A 289 -9.87 27.37 -10.98
CA LYS A 289 -8.51 27.82 -11.34
C LYS A 289 -7.70 28.10 -10.08
N PHE A 290 -6.48 27.61 -10.05
CA PHE A 290 -5.48 27.89 -9.03
C PHE A 290 -4.34 28.69 -9.68
N PRO A 291 -3.93 29.85 -9.13
CA PRO A 291 -2.79 30.58 -9.65
C PRO A 291 -1.51 29.76 -9.48
N VAL A 292 -0.68 29.72 -10.52
CA VAL A 292 0.66 29.14 -10.44
C VAL A 292 1.57 30.17 -9.72
N PRO A 293 2.28 29.82 -8.63
CA PRO A 293 3.16 30.76 -7.95
C PRO A 293 4.25 31.29 -8.90
N SER A 294 4.48 32.60 -8.91
CA SER A 294 5.31 33.26 -9.93
C SER A 294 6.80 32.88 -9.90
N SER A 295 7.33 32.47 -8.75
CA SER A 295 8.68 31.93 -8.61
C SER A 295 8.77 30.41 -8.81
N SER A 296 7.67 29.78 -9.26
CA SER A 296 7.60 28.33 -9.43
C SER A 296 7.97 27.85 -10.82
N TYR A 297 8.76 26.77 -10.86
CA TYR A 297 9.11 26.02 -12.05
C TYR A 297 8.63 24.57 -11.89
N GLU A 298 8.34 23.90 -13.01
CA GLU A 298 7.73 22.55 -13.08
C GLU A 298 6.47 22.34 -12.22
N PHE A 299 5.77 23.41 -11.85
CA PHE A 299 4.52 23.33 -11.11
C PHE A 299 3.53 22.43 -11.84
N GLY A 300 2.79 21.59 -11.11
CA GLY A 300 1.75 20.75 -11.69
C GLY A 300 2.23 19.45 -12.34
N LYS A 301 3.53 19.09 -12.30
CA LYS A 301 4.02 17.81 -12.87
C LYS A 301 3.65 16.55 -12.08
N ALA A 302 3.10 16.70 -10.87
CA ALA A 302 2.50 15.63 -10.08
C ALA A 302 1.47 16.21 -9.11
N VAL A 303 0.35 15.50 -8.96
CA VAL A 303 -0.88 15.99 -8.31
C VAL A 303 -1.55 14.88 -7.50
N ARG A 304 -2.13 15.19 -6.35
CA ARG A 304 -2.98 14.28 -5.55
C ARG A 304 -4.15 15.04 -4.94
N LEU A 305 -5.33 14.45 -5.01
CA LEU A 305 -6.55 14.97 -4.41
C LEU A 305 -7.04 14.02 -3.30
N SER A 306 -7.46 14.59 -2.18
CA SER A 306 -8.17 13.88 -1.10
C SER A 306 -9.47 13.22 -1.57
N ALA A 307 -9.97 12.25 -0.80
CA ALA A 307 -11.21 11.53 -1.11
C ALA A 307 -12.41 12.46 -1.23
N ALA A 308 -12.50 13.49 -0.37
CA ALA A 308 -13.58 14.47 -0.34
C ALA A 308 -13.40 15.62 -1.35
N GLY A 309 -12.32 15.65 -2.14
CA GLY A 309 -12.08 16.73 -3.10
C GLY A 309 -11.83 18.11 -2.46
N ASN A 310 -11.35 18.14 -1.21
CA ASN A 310 -11.21 19.36 -0.40
C ASN A 310 -9.76 19.67 0.03
N CYS A 311 -8.82 18.78 -0.26
CA CYS A 311 -7.38 18.98 -0.07
C CYS A 311 -6.66 18.52 -1.34
N LEU A 312 -5.84 19.39 -1.91
CA LEU A 312 -5.12 19.21 -3.17
C LEU A 312 -3.63 19.46 -2.92
N ALA A 313 -2.80 18.44 -3.15
CA ALA A 313 -1.36 18.53 -3.09
C ALA A 313 -0.76 18.54 -4.51
N VAL A 314 0.11 19.52 -4.78
CA VAL A 314 0.74 19.73 -6.09
C VAL A 314 2.25 19.88 -5.91
N HIS A 315 3.06 19.17 -6.71
CA HIS A 315 4.51 19.39 -6.74
C HIS A 315 4.88 20.57 -7.63
N GLY A 316 5.89 21.33 -7.20
CA GLY A 316 6.60 22.33 -7.98
C GLY A 316 7.91 22.71 -7.29
N TYR A 317 8.67 23.61 -7.88
CA TYR A 317 9.81 24.26 -7.21
C TYR A 317 9.39 25.61 -6.68
N ASP A 318 9.97 26.06 -5.57
CA ASP A 318 9.81 27.39 -4.99
C ASP A 318 11.13 28.14 -5.18
N ASP A 319 11.07 29.42 -5.56
CA ASP A 319 12.24 30.22 -5.94
C ASP A 319 13.18 29.49 -6.92
N PHE A 320 12.54 28.86 -7.93
CA PHE A 320 13.13 28.07 -9.02
C PHE A 320 14.01 26.87 -8.61
N THR A 321 14.25 26.64 -7.32
CA THR A 321 15.31 25.75 -6.83
C THR A 321 14.86 24.83 -5.67
N ILE A 322 13.91 25.25 -4.85
CA ILE A 322 13.50 24.55 -3.64
C ILE A 322 12.31 23.64 -3.94
N SER A 323 12.55 22.34 -4.11
CA SER A 323 11.47 21.37 -4.38
C SER A 323 10.44 21.36 -3.25
N THR A 324 9.17 21.64 -3.58
CA THR A 324 8.10 21.99 -2.64
C THR A 324 6.80 21.26 -3.02
N ILE A 325 6.04 20.81 -2.01
CA ILE A 325 4.65 20.41 -2.19
C ILE A 325 3.75 21.56 -1.73
N TYR A 326 2.97 22.10 -2.65
CA TYR A 326 1.95 23.12 -2.40
C TYR A 326 0.64 22.42 -2.04
N VAL A 327 0.10 22.71 -0.86
CA VAL A 327 -1.15 22.14 -0.37
C VAL A 327 -2.23 23.21 -0.31
N TYR A 328 -3.22 23.08 -1.19
CA TYR A 328 -4.43 23.90 -1.23
C TYR A 328 -5.52 23.22 -0.42
N THR A 329 -6.36 24.01 0.27
CA THR A 329 -7.47 23.48 1.07
C THR A 329 -8.78 24.19 0.75
N ARG A 330 -9.88 23.43 0.86
CA ARG A 330 -11.25 23.89 0.62
C ARG A 330 -12.04 23.86 1.91
N THR A 331 -12.44 25.03 2.38
CA THR A 331 -13.20 25.22 3.62
C THR A 331 -14.54 25.87 3.28
N ASN A 332 -15.65 25.31 3.78
CA ASN A 332 -17.01 25.79 3.52
C ASN A 332 -17.33 26.02 2.03
N GLY A 333 -16.77 25.18 1.14
CA GLY A 333 -16.96 25.26 -0.31
C GLY A 333 -16.02 26.22 -1.06
N ILE A 334 -15.21 27.02 -0.36
CA ILE A 334 -14.26 27.99 -0.93
C ILE A 334 -12.84 27.41 -0.85
N TRP A 335 -12.06 27.53 -1.92
CA TRP A 335 -10.64 27.19 -1.92
C TRP A 335 -9.81 28.39 -1.48
N ASP A 336 -8.83 28.18 -0.59
CA ASP A 336 -7.72 29.12 -0.43
C ASP A 336 -6.72 28.85 -1.57
N SER A 337 -6.98 29.47 -2.72
CA SER A 337 -6.18 29.31 -3.94
C SER A 337 -4.94 30.20 -3.97
N GLU A 338 -4.89 31.26 -3.14
CA GLU A 338 -3.81 32.25 -3.17
C GLU A 338 -2.73 31.98 -2.11
N ASN A 339 -3.07 31.30 -1.01
CA ASN A 339 -2.16 31.03 0.10
C ASN A 339 -1.91 29.52 0.32
N PRO A 340 -1.37 28.78 -0.66
CA PRO A 340 -1.05 27.37 -0.49
C PRO A 340 -0.01 27.17 0.63
N ILE A 341 -0.24 26.15 1.45
CA ILE A 341 0.72 25.74 2.46
C ILE A 341 1.90 25.08 1.74
N LYS A 342 3.11 25.61 1.94
CA LYS A 342 4.34 25.11 1.31
C LYS A 342 5.02 24.10 2.23
N LEU A 343 5.03 22.83 1.84
CA LEU A 343 5.79 21.78 2.52
C LEU A 343 7.13 21.56 1.79
N LYS A 344 8.22 21.55 2.55
CA LYS A 344 9.61 21.43 2.10
C LYS A 344 10.31 20.34 2.92
N LEU A 345 11.44 19.82 2.45
CA LEU A 345 12.29 18.96 3.29
C LEU A 345 12.81 19.74 4.51
N PRO A 346 13.02 19.08 5.67
CA PRO A 346 13.61 19.73 6.83
C PRO A 346 14.99 20.32 6.53
N GLU A 347 15.33 21.39 7.27
CA GLU A 347 16.61 22.10 7.09
C GLU A 347 17.83 21.19 7.24
N GLY A 348 18.90 21.50 6.50
CA GLY A 348 20.13 20.71 6.46
C GLY A 348 20.10 19.49 5.53
N SER A 349 18.99 19.20 4.86
CA SER A 349 18.95 18.18 3.80
C SER A 349 19.69 18.64 2.54
N SER A 350 20.61 17.82 2.03
CA SER A 350 21.30 18.01 0.74
C SER A 350 20.56 17.35 -0.43
N SER A 351 19.24 17.27 -0.35
CA SER A 351 18.39 16.50 -1.28
C SER A 351 17.05 17.18 -1.46
N LEU A 352 16.27 16.74 -2.45
CA LEU A 352 15.05 17.40 -2.88
C LEU A 352 13.86 16.43 -2.78
N PHE A 353 12.65 16.95 -2.64
CA PHE A 353 11.46 16.12 -2.89
C PHE A 353 11.41 15.71 -4.36
N GLY A 354 11.04 14.45 -4.58
CA GLY A 354 10.64 13.97 -5.90
C GLY A 354 9.19 14.32 -6.24
N LYS A 355 8.81 14.03 -7.49
CA LYS A 355 7.42 14.02 -7.98
C LYS A 355 6.58 12.84 -7.44
N ILE A 356 7.14 12.08 -6.50
CA ILE A 356 6.56 10.88 -5.92
C ILE A 356 6.01 11.23 -4.53
N PHE A 357 4.69 11.34 -4.44
CA PHE A 357 3.98 11.55 -3.19
C PHE A 357 2.59 10.91 -3.21
N SER A 358 2.05 10.67 -2.02
CA SER A 358 0.69 10.15 -1.81
C SER A 358 0.02 10.92 -0.66
N LEU A 359 -1.29 11.14 -0.79
CA LEU A 359 -2.13 11.90 0.13
C LEU A 359 -3.27 10.97 0.56
N ASN A 360 -3.54 10.87 1.87
CA ASN A 360 -4.61 10.01 2.37
C ASN A 360 -6.01 10.58 2.10
N ALA A 361 -7.06 9.84 2.46
CA ALA A 361 -8.44 10.19 2.12
C ALA A 361 -8.92 11.50 2.75
N GLU A 362 -8.55 11.76 4.00
CA GLU A 362 -8.90 13.00 4.74
C GLU A 362 -8.02 14.20 4.34
N GLY A 363 -6.95 13.97 3.57
CA GLY A 363 -6.01 15.00 3.17
C GLY A 363 -5.21 15.59 4.33
N ASP A 364 -5.04 14.85 5.42
CA ASP A 364 -4.31 15.23 6.63
C ASP A 364 -2.96 14.49 6.79
N ARG A 365 -2.65 13.55 5.91
CA ARG A 365 -1.36 12.85 5.86
C ARG A 365 -0.80 12.83 4.44
N LEU A 366 0.43 13.31 4.29
CA LEU A 366 1.14 13.41 3.01
C LEU A 366 2.50 12.71 3.13
N ALA A 367 2.68 11.62 2.38
CA ALA A 367 3.96 10.92 2.25
C ALA A 367 4.69 11.40 1.00
N VAL A 368 5.96 11.81 1.13
CA VAL A 368 6.78 12.36 0.04
C VAL A 368 8.15 11.67 -0.01
N GLY A 369 8.58 11.27 -1.21
CA GLY A 369 9.88 10.63 -1.43
C GLY A 369 11.01 11.64 -1.58
N GLU A 370 12.14 11.38 -0.92
CA GLU A 370 13.41 12.07 -1.18
C GLU A 370 14.01 11.55 -2.50
N VAL A 371 14.43 12.46 -3.37
CA VAL A 371 15.20 12.17 -4.58
C VAL A 371 16.56 12.86 -4.49
N ARG A 372 17.57 12.18 -5.02
CA ARG A 372 18.96 12.65 -5.16
C ARG A 372 19.31 12.65 -6.64
N ASP A 373 20.22 13.52 -7.06
CA ASP A 373 20.60 13.70 -8.49
C ASP A 373 21.41 12.54 -9.09
N TYR A 374 21.60 11.45 -8.32
CA TYR A 374 22.34 10.26 -8.73
C TYR A 374 21.43 9.03 -8.70
N PHE A 375 21.40 8.30 -9.82
CA PHE A 375 20.80 6.98 -9.91
C PHE A 375 21.88 5.88 -9.88
N PRO A 376 21.65 4.75 -9.21
CA PRO A 376 20.47 4.43 -8.39
C PRO A 376 20.41 5.27 -7.10
N ILE A 377 19.22 5.45 -6.52
CA ILE A 377 19.06 6.22 -5.28
C ILE A 377 19.56 5.37 -4.12
N ILE A 378 20.76 5.66 -3.65
CA ILE A 378 21.36 5.02 -2.46
C ILE A 378 20.87 5.76 -1.21
N ASN A 379 20.48 5.02 -0.17
CA ASN A 379 19.98 5.57 1.11
C ASN A 379 18.77 6.52 0.96
N GLY A 380 17.85 6.19 0.04
CA GLY A 380 16.58 6.91 -0.13
C GLY A 380 15.76 6.99 1.16
N LYS A 381 14.92 8.02 1.27
CA LYS A 381 14.10 8.29 2.45
C LYS A 381 12.69 8.70 2.04
N VAL A 382 11.76 8.53 2.97
CA VAL A 382 10.37 9.00 2.81
C VAL A 382 10.00 9.81 4.04
N TYR A 383 9.34 10.94 3.83
CA TYR A 383 8.88 11.84 4.88
C TYR A 383 7.35 11.86 4.90
N LEU A 384 6.77 11.67 6.08
CA LEU A 384 5.33 11.73 6.31
C LEU A 384 4.98 12.95 7.14
N TYR A 385 4.37 13.93 6.48
CA TYR A 385 3.80 15.13 7.10
C TYR A 385 2.41 14.80 7.61
N THR A 386 2.03 15.37 8.75
CA THR A 386 0.71 15.22 9.35
C THR A 386 0.11 16.60 9.65
N ARG A 387 -1.18 16.77 9.35
CA ARG A 387 -1.97 17.97 9.66
C ARG A 387 -2.84 17.72 10.88
N THR A 388 -2.64 18.48 11.94
CA THR A 388 -3.46 18.42 13.16
C THR A 388 -4.14 19.77 13.37
N ASN A 389 -5.46 19.79 13.60
CA ASN A 389 -6.24 21.01 13.80
C ASN A 389 -6.03 22.09 12.70
N GLY A 390 -5.85 21.66 11.45
CA GLY A 390 -5.60 22.54 10.30
C GLY A 390 -4.13 22.90 10.05
N ILE A 391 -3.23 22.67 11.01
CA ILE A 391 -1.81 23.02 10.92
C ILE A 391 -0.99 21.79 10.52
N TRP A 392 -0.16 21.91 9.47
CA TRP A 392 0.82 20.87 9.11
C TRP A 392 2.07 20.98 9.97
N ASP A 393 2.54 19.85 10.51
CA ASP A 393 3.87 19.76 11.11
C ASP A 393 4.93 19.68 10.01
N SER A 394 5.44 20.84 9.59
CA SER A 394 6.50 20.97 8.59
C SER A 394 7.90 20.76 9.15
N GLU A 395 8.08 20.88 10.46
CA GLU A 395 9.38 20.86 11.14
C GLU A 395 9.79 19.45 11.56
N ASN A 396 8.83 18.62 12.01
CA ASN A 396 9.09 17.29 12.57
C ASN A 396 8.38 16.13 11.82
N PRO A 397 8.45 16.06 10.48
CA PRO A 397 7.85 14.96 9.72
C PRO A 397 8.46 13.61 10.10
N ILE A 398 7.62 12.56 10.11
CA ILE A 398 8.08 11.20 10.41
C ILE A 398 8.96 10.70 9.24
N LYS A 399 10.23 10.40 9.53
CA LYS A 399 11.21 9.95 8.53
C LYS A 399 11.33 8.43 8.51
N PHE A 400 10.94 7.83 7.39
CA PHE A 400 11.22 6.44 7.04
C PHE A 400 12.57 6.38 6.33
N SER A 401 13.47 5.53 6.81
CA SER A 401 14.79 5.32 6.20
C SER A 401 14.84 3.93 5.58
N VAL A 402 15.78 3.73 4.67
CA VAL A 402 16.05 2.42 4.07
C VAL A 402 16.27 1.32 5.14
N PRO A 403 15.58 0.15 5.08
CA PRO A 403 15.68 -0.87 6.14
C PRO A 403 17.00 -1.66 6.16
N ALA A 404 17.69 -1.79 5.03
CA ALA A 404 18.93 -2.56 4.88
C ALA A 404 19.86 -1.92 3.83
N SER A 405 21.17 -2.21 3.92
CA SER A 405 22.20 -1.54 3.12
C SER A 405 22.29 -1.99 1.66
N ASP A 406 21.68 -3.13 1.31
CA ASP A 406 21.59 -3.66 -0.06
C ASP A 406 20.43 -3.07 -0.86
N VAL A 407 19.57 -2.27 -0.22
CA VAL A 407 18.35 -1.72 -0.81
C VAL A 407 18.64 -0.39 -1.49
N ILE A 408 18.31 -0.32 -2.78
CA ILE A 408 18.41 0.89 -3.61
C ILE A 408 17.02 1.32 -4.12
N ASP A 409 16.91 2.57 -4.55
CA ASP A 409 15.67 3.20 -5.04
C ASP A 409 14.51 3.20 -4.01
N PHE A 410 14.81 3.09 -2.70
CA PHE A 410 13.79 3.22 -1.66
C PHE A 410 13.09 4.58 -1.73
N GLY A 411 11.77 4.57 -1.93
CA GLY A 411 10.97 5.78 -2.15
C GLY A 411 10.65 6.09 -3.62
N ARG A 412 11.05 5.23 -4.58
CA ARG A 412 10.73 5.39 -6.02
C ARG A 412 9.23 5.37 -6.34
N SER A 413 8.41 4.82 -5.44
CA SER A 413 6.96 4.85 -5.48
C SER A 413 6.42 4.77 -4.05
N LEU A 414 5.27 5.41 -3.82
CA LEU A 414 4.66 5.57 -2.51
C LEU A 414 3.14 5.50 -2.63
N GLU A 415 2.50 4.82 -1.69
CA GLU A 415 1.04 4.92 -1.53
C GLU A 415 0.63 4.81 -0.06
N LEU A 416 -0.22 5.74 0.37
CA LEU A 416 -0.94 5.68 1.66
C LEU A 416 -2.29 4.98 1.46
N ASN A 417 -2.73 4.18 2.43
CA ASN A 417 -4.14 3.80 2.48
C ASN A 417 -5.03 5.00 2.89
N ALA A 418 -6.34 4.82 2.89
CA ALA A 418 -7.26 5.95 3.12
C ALA A 418 -7.14 6.57 4.52
N ALA A 419 -6.91 5.75 5.55
CA ALA A 419 -6.65 6.25 6.91
C ALA A 419 -5.26 6.90 7.05
N GLY A 420 -4.33 6.58 6.14
CA GLY A 420 -2.91 6.92 6.22
C GLY A 420 -2.21 6.26 7.41
N ASP A 421 -2.74 5.14 7.91
CA ASP A 421 -2.12 4.26 8.91
C ASP A 421 -1.34 3.11 8.27
N ARG A 422 -1.38 2.96 6.94
CA ARG A 422 -0.49 2.09 6.17
C ARG A 422 0.19 2.86 5.05
N LEU A 423 1.48 2.60 4.86
CA LEU A 423 2.32 3.20 3.83
C LEU A 423 3.06 2.08 3.09
N ALA A 424 2.81 1.93 1.79
CA ALA A 424 3.61 1.10 0.91
C ALA A 424 4.72 1.95 0.27
N VAL A 425 5.95 1.45 0.31
CA VAL A 425 7.15 2.09 -0.24
C VAL A 425 7.84 1.14 -1.21
N GLY A 426 7.89 1.52 -2.49
CA GLY A 426 8.67 0.79 -3.49
C GLY A 426 10.16 1.01 -3.33
N ALA A 427 10.92 -0.04 -3.63
CA ALA A 427 12.37 -0.04 -3.79
C ALA A 427 12.73 -0.96 -4.97
N ALA A 428 14.00 -1.04 -5.34
CA ALA A 428 14.42 -1.94 -6.41
C ALA A 428 14.23 -3.42 -6.01
N SER A 429 13.51 -4.18 -6.84
CA SER A 429 13.15 -5.59 -6.64
C SER A 429 12.37 -5.92 -5.37
N ARG A 430 11.83 -4.94 -4.64
CA ARG A 430 11.05 -5.17 -3.40
C ARG A 430 10.11 -4.02 -3.04
N VAL A 431 9.17 -4.28 -2.14
CA VAL A 431 8.26 -3.29 -1.54
C VAL A 431 8.24 -3.47 -0.03
N TYR A 432 8.25 -2.37 0.71
CA TYR A 432 8.07 -2.34 2.15
C TYR A 432 6.68 -1.82 2.49
N VAL A 433 5.95 -2.53 3.35
CA VAL A 433 4.67 -2.09 3.90
C VAL A 433 4.85 -1.79 5.38
N TYR A 434 4.70 -0.51 5.71
CA TYR A 434 4.67 0.00 7.08
C TYR A 434 3.23 0.12 7.55
N THR A 435 3.00 -0.19 8.83
CA THR A 435 1.71 -0.13 9.51
C THR A 435 1.89 0.65 10.82
N CYS A 436 0.99 1.61 11.06
CA CYS A 436 0.89 2.39 12.28
C CYS A 436 -0.14 1.75 13.21
N LEU A 437 0.28 1.30 14.39
CA LEU A 437 -0.61 0.75 15.41
C LEU A 437 -0.47 1.58 16.69
N ASN A 438 -1.58 2.16 17.16
CA ASN A 438 -1.62 3.02 18.35
C ASN A 438 -0.64 4.22 18.28
N GLY A 439 -0.49 4.81 17.09
CA GLY A 439 0.42 5.93 16.84
C GLY A 439 1.89 5.54 16.63
N LYS A 440 2.26 4.25 16.74
CA LYS A 440 3.62 3.77 16.49
C LYS A 440 3.70 2.99 15.17
N TRP A 441 4.59 3.43 14.28
CA TRP A 441 4.96 2.71 13.06
C TRP A 441 5.94 1.56 13.36
N ASN A 442 5.81 0.44 12.65
CA ASN A 442 6.73 -0.72 12.70
C ASN A 442 8.05 -0.49 11.95
N MET A 443 8.73 0.65 12.23
CA MET A 443 9.94 1.09 11.50
C MET A 443 11.07 0.06 11.46
N GLU A 444 11.25 -0.71 12.52
CA GLU A 444 12.30 -1.73 12.67
C GLU A 444 12.00 -3.03 11.89
N THR A 445 10.71 -3.33 11.68
CA THR A 445 10.23 -4.58 11.08
C THR A 445 9.02 -4.34 10.15
N PRO A 446 9.21 -3.59 9.04
CA PRO A 446 8.20 -3.50 7.98
C PRO A 446 7.96 -4.89 7.35
N MET A 447 6.77 -5.09 6.79
CA MET A 447 6.54 -6.25 5.92
C MET A 447 7.31 -6.04 4.62
N GLU A 448 8.26 -6.91 4.31
CA GLU A 448 9.00 -6.92 3.05
C GLU A 448 8.32 -7.87 2.04
N ILE A 449 8.13 -7.39 0.81
CA ILE A 449 7.58 -8.15 -0.32
C ILE A 449 8.62 -8.15 -1.43
N LEU A 450 9.27 -9.29 -1.64
CA LEU A 450 10.29 -9.47 -2.67
C LEU A 450 9.66 -9.71 -4.06
N ASN A 451 10.41 -9.33 -5.12
CA ASN A 451 10.06 -9.57 -6.52
C ASN A 451 9.75 -11.07 -6.78
N PRO A 452 8.50 -11.43 -7.14
CA PRO A 452 8.11 -12.83 -7.31
C PRO A 452 8.73 -13.54 -8.51
N SER A 453 9.34 -12.83 -9.46
CA SER A 453 10.09 -13.46 -10.55
C SER A 453 11.43 -14.05 -10.09
N GLY A 454 11.85 -13.79 -8.84
CA GLY A 454 13.14 -14.24 -8.30
C GLY A 454 14.34 -13.49 -8.88
N ASN A 455 14.13 -12.50 -9.74
CA ASN A 455 15.20 -11.72 -10.33
C ASN A 455 15.63 -10.58 -9.38
N SER A 456 16.89 -10.58 -8.98
CA SER A 456 17.51 -9.56 -8.10
C SER A 456 18.32 -8.51 -8.86
N ASP A 457 18.38 -8.57 -10.19
CA ASP A 457 19.16 -7.64 -11.03
C ASP A 457 18.60 -6.20 -11.06
N ASN A 458 17.41 -5.96 -10.47
CA ASN A 458 16.68 -4.70 -10.47
C ASN A 458 16.18 -4.21 -11.84
N LEU A 459 16.34 -5.01 -12.91
CA LEU A 459 16.05 -4.61 -14.29
C LEU A 459 14.59 -4.80 -14.70
N ASN A 460 13.82 -5.67 -14.02
CA ASN A 460 12.39 -5.87 -14.34
C ASN A 460 11.49 -4.72 -13.86
N GLY A 461 12.00 -3.80 -13.04
CA GLY A 461 11.26 -2.65 -12.53
C GLY A 461 10.20 -2.98 -11.47
N PHE A 462 10.24 -4.15 -10.83
CA PHE A 462 9.39 -4.45 -9.66
C PHE A 462 9.67 -3.46 -8.53
N GLY A 463 8.62 -3.08 -7.79
CA GLY A 463 8.67 -1.94 -6.88
C GLY A 463 8.57 -0.59 -7.60
N GLY A 464 8.19 -0.58 -8.88
CA GLY A 464 7.76 0.60 -9.62
C GLY A 464 6.37 1.10 -9.17
N PRO A 465 5.47 1.50 -10.08
CA PRO A 465 4.13 1.95 -9.73
C PRO A 465 3.37 1.01 -8.80
N ILE A 466 2.84 1.57 -7.71
CA ILE A 466 2.14 0.89 -6.61
C ILE A 466 0.76 1.50 -6.42
N GLY A 467 -0.20 0.69 -5.97
CA GLY A 467 -1.51 1.17 -5.49
C GLY A 467 -2.04 0.32 -4.33
N LEU A 468 -2.82 0.94 -3.43
CA LEU A 468 -3.47 0.29 -2.29
C LEU A 468 -4.99 0.44 -2.39
N ASN A 469 -5.75 -0.52 -1.83
CA ASN A 469 -7.18 -0.30 -1.56
C ASN A 469 -7.38 0.57 -0.30
N LYS A 470 -8.63 1.00 -0.03
CA LYS A 470 -8.98 1.89 1.10
C LYS A 470 -8.42 1.40 2.44
N ALA A 471 -8.50 0.09 2.69
CA ALA A 471 -8.03 -0.53 3.92
C ALA A 471 -6.51 -0.76 3.98
N GLY A 472 -5.81 -0.73 2.84
CA GLY A 472 -4.41 -1.13 2.73
C GLY A 472 -4.20 -2.65 2.89
N THR A 473 -5.22 -3.45 2.58
CA THR A 473 -5.20 -4.93 2.64
C THR A 473 -4.96 -5.61 1.29
N SER A 474 -5.14 -4.85 0.20
CA SER A 474 -4.77 -5.25 -1.16
C SER A 474 -3.77 -4.24 -1.71
N LEU A 475 -2.63 -4.76 -2.15
CA LEU A 475 -1.51 -4.02 -2.72
C LEU A 475 -1.31 -4.46 -4.17
N VAL A 476 -1.12 -3.50 -5.06
CA VAL A 476 -0.72 -3.72 -6.44
C VAL A 476 0.70 -3.19 -6.61
N VAL A 477 1.58 -3.98 -7.23
CA VAL A 477 2.97 -3.63 -7.51
C VAL A 477 3.27 -3.95 -8.96
N SER A 478 3.78 -2.96 -9.69
CA SER A 478 4.13 -3.10 -11.10
C SER A 478 5.61 -3.46 -11.28
N ALA A 479 5.87 -4.32 -12.25
CA ALA A 479 7.19 -4.67 -12.78
C ALA A 479 7.25 -4.25 -14.25
N THR A 480 7.39 -2.95 -14.48
CA THR A 480 7.13 -2.30 -15.79
C THR A 480 8.11 -2.69 -16.90
N SER A 481 9.28 -3.21 -16.54
CA SER A 481 10.32 -3.65 -17.48
C SER A 481 10.43 -5.18 -17.58
N GLU A 482 9.52 -5.92 -16.94
CA GLU A 482 9.52 -7.39 -16.97
C GLU A 482 9.34 -7.93 -18.39
N SER A 483 10.17 -8.92 -18.74
CA SER A 483 10.08 -9.63 -20.00
C SER A 483 8.98 -10.70 -19.93
N VAL A 484 8.14 -10.79 -20.96
CA VAL A 484 7.03 -11.74 -21.05
C VAL A 484 7.10 -12.43 -22.41
N ASP A 485 7.12 -13.76 -22.44
CA ASP A 485 7.15 -14.55 -23.68
C ASP A 485 8.24 -14.08 -24.68
N PHE A 486 9.46 -13.92 -24.17
CA PHE A 486 10.66 -13.39 -24.87
C PHE A 486 10.58 -11.91 -25.31
N LYS A 487 9.43 -11.23 -25.12
CA LYS A 487 9.29 -9.80 -25.34
C LYS A 487 9.82 -9.03 -24.14
N LEU A 488 10.96 -8.36 -24.34
CA LEU A 488 11.57 -7.45 -23.37
C LEU A 488 10.56 -6.36 -22.95
N LYS A 489 10.63 -5.85 -21.71
CA LYS A 489 9.86 -4.66 -21.27
C LYS A 489 8.35 -4.65 -21.64
N ALA A 490 7.75 -5.83 -21.72
CA ALA A 490 6.31 -5.98 -21.88
C ALA A 490 5.58 -5.48 -20.63
N GLY A 491 6.15 -5.78 -19.45
CA GLY A 491 5.64 -5.39 -18.14
C GLY A 491 4.69 -6.40 -17.54
N ALA A 492 4.66 -6.45 -16.21
CA ALA A 492 3.73 -7.27 -15.42
C ALA A 492 3.21 -6.48 -14.21
N VAL A 493 2.06 -6.88 -13.69
CA VAL A 493 1.48 -6.34 -12.46
C VAL A 493 1.18 -7.48 -11.50
N TYR A 494 1.60 -7.31 -10.24
CA TYR A 494 1.39 -8.26 -9.16
C TYR A 494 0.39 -7.69 -8.16
N ILE A 495 -0.63 -8.48 -7.81
CA ILE A 495 -1.63 -8.14 -6.80
C ILE A 495 -1.40 -9.03 -5.58
N PHE A 496 -1.12 -8.43 -4.43
CA PHE A 496 -0.93 -9.06 -3.14
C PHE A 496 -2.13 -8.74 -2.25
N GLU A 497 -2.88 -9.76 -1.84
CA GLU A 497 -4.10 -9.62 -1.04
C GLU A 497 -3.91 -10.20 0.36
N ASN A 498 -4.57 -9.63 1.37
CA ASN A 498 -4.39 -9.94 2.79
C ASN A 498 -3.01 -9.51 3.35
N ILE A 499 -2.41 -8.44 2.81
CA ILE A 499 -1.31 -7.76 3.49
C ILE A 499 -1.85 -7.15 4.80
N ASN A 500 -1.40 -7.63 5.95
CA ASN A 500 -1.88 -7.22 7.27
C ASN A 500 -0.72 -6.77 8.15
#